data_AF-A0A1M4MVR1-F1
#
_entry.id   AF-A0A1M4MVR1-F1
#
_cell.length_a   1.000
_cell.length_b   1.000
_cell.length_c   1.000
_cell.angle_alpha   90.00
_cell.angle_beta   90.00
_cell.angle_gamma   90.00
#
_symmetry.space_group_name_H-M   'P 1'
#
loop_
_entity.id
_entity.type
_entity.pdbx_description
1 polymer ?
#
loop_
_entity_poly.entity_id
_entity_poly.type
_entity_poly.pdbx_seq_one_letter_code
_entity_poly.pdbx_strand_id
1 'polypeptide(L)' 'MIAARWPDTRGVTQVVFKPDWKSHGEVAPFKRNDKLLETMPQGLIATHGSGITDNIVDNARKLGIRIKKIGA' A
#
# COMPACT_ATOMS: atom_id res chain seq x y z
N MET A 1 -5.75 13.60 1.34
CA MET A 1 -5.95 12.15 1.11
C MET A 1 -6.73 11.94 -0.17
N ILE A 2 -6.07 11.53 -1.26
CA ILE A 2 -6.75 11.33 -2.57
C ILE A 2 -7.26 9.89 -2.70
N ALA A 3 -6.43 8.90 -2.34
CA ALA A 3 -6.78 7.48 -2.42
C ALA A 3 -7.94 7.05 -1.50
N ALA A 4 -8.14 7.73 -0.36
CA ALA A 4 -9.26 7.46 0.53
C ALA A 4 -10.58 8.11 0.08
N ARG A 5 -10.50 9.22 -0.67
CA ARG A 5 -11.70 9.96 -1.06
C ARG A 5 -12.43 9.34 -2.26
N TRP A 6 -11.68 8.70 -3.17
CA TRP A 6 -12.25 7.99 -4.30
C TRP A 6 -13.25 6.88 -3.90
N PRO A 7 -12.90 5.92 -3.01
CA PRO A 7 -13.83 4.87 -2.61
C PRO A 7 -15.04 5.42 -1.85
N ASP A 8 -14.85 6.40 -0.97
CA ASP A 8 -15.95 7.09 -0.25
C ASP A 8 -17.00 7.65 -1.21
N THR A 9 -16.57 8.35 -2.26
CA THR A 9 -17.50 8.98 -3.23
C THR A 9 -18.22 7.99 -4.14
N ARG A 10 -17.76 6.74 -4.21
CA ARG A 10 -18.28 5.72 -5.13
C ARG A 10 -18.91 4.52 -4.42
N GLY A 11 -19.03 4.55 -3.09
CA GLY A 11 -19.58 3.43 -2.32
C GLY A 11 -18.73 2.16 -2.39
N VAL A 12 -17.42 2.29 -2.65
CA VAL A 12 -16.49 1.16 -2.70
C VAL A 12 -15.96 0.90 -1.29
N THR A 13 -15.98 -0.35 -0.84
CA THR A 13 -15.45 -0.74 0.47
C THR A 13 -13.97 -0.38 0.59
N GLN A 14 -13.63 0.44 1.59
CA GLN A 14 -12.25 0.79 1.90
C GLN A 14 -11.70 -0.08 3.03
N VAL A 15 -10.60 -0.80 2.78
CA VAL A 15 -9.85 -1.50 3.82
C VAL A 15 -8.62 -0.67 4.18
N VAL A 16 -8.56 -0.20 5.42
CA VAL A 16 -7.49 0.69 5.90
C VAL A 16 -6.50 -0.08 6.77
N PHE A 17 -5.25 -0.14 6.32
CA PHE A 17 -4.14 -0.70 7.10
C PHE A 17 -3.46 0.43 7.89
N LYS A 18 -3.70 0.53 9.19
CA LYS A 18 -3.06 1.56 10.04
C LYS A 18 -1.70 1.05 10.55
N PRO A 19 -0.65 1.88 10.57
CA PRO A 19 0.63 1.50 11.19
C PRO A 19 0.44 1.35 12.71
N ASP A 20 0.88 0.23 13.26
CA ASP A 20 0.88 -0.03 14.70
C ASP A 20 2.21 0.40 15.31
N TRP A 21 2.29 1.67 15.71
CA TRP A 21 3.50 2.26 16.31
C TRP A 21 3.83 1.67 17.67
N LYS A 22 2.82 1.21 18.42
CA LYS A 22 2.98 0.69 19.78
C LYS A 22 3.69 -0.66 19.80
N SER A 23 3.42 -1.50 18.80
CA SER A 23 3.97 -2.86 18.70
C SER A 23 5.24 -2.92 17.85
N HIS A 24 5.45 -1.94 16.98
CA HIS A 24 6.47 -2.04 15.92
C HIS A 24 7.36 -0.80 15.78
N GLY A 25 7.18 0.26 16.57
CA GLY A 25 8.09 1.42 16.58
C GLY A 25 8.32 1.99 15.17
N GLU A 26 9.58 2.25 14.83
CA GLU A 26 9.97 2.83 13.54
C GLU A 26 9.71 1.92 12.32
N VAL A 27 9.55 0.61 12.53
CA VAL A 27 9.24 -0.33 11.43
C VAL A 27 7.73 -0.52 11.20
N ALA A 28 6.88 0.15 11.99
CA ALA A 28 5.43 0.16 11.82
C ALA A 28 4.94 0.51 10.40
N PRO A 29 5.47 1.53 9.70
CA PRO A 29 5.03 1.84 8.33
C PRO A 29 5.37 0.73 7.32
N PHE A 30 6.52 0.07 7.46
CA PHE A 30 6.91 -1.04 6.59
C PHE A 30 6.04 -2.27 6.83
N LYS A 31 5.85 -2.67 8.09
CA LYS A 31 5.00 -3.83 8.44
C LYS A 31 3.55 -3.68 8.01
N ARG A 32 3.00 -2.46 8.01
CA ARG A 32 1.65 -2.21 7.47
C ARG A 32 1.59 -2.56 5.97
N ASN A 33 2.67 -2.29 5.22
CA ASN A 33 2.72 -2.54 3.79
C ASN A 33 2.85 -4.04 3.52
N ASP A 34 3.62 -4.76 4.33
CA ASP A 34 3.68 -6.23 4.26
C ASP A 34 2.30 -6.85 4.52
N LYS A 35 1.60 -6.42 5.58
CA LYS A 35 0.21 -6.85 5.85
C LYS A 35 -0.76 -6.54 4.70
N LEU A 36 -0.57 -5.41 3.99
CA LEU A 36 -1.36 -5.09 2.81
C LEU A 36 -1.07 -6.08 1.67
N LEU A 37 0.19 -6.42 1.43
CA LEU A 37 0.59 -7.35 0.38
C LEU A 37 0.21 -8.81 0.69
N GLU A 38 0.21 -9.19 1.97
CA GLU A 38 -0.25 -10.51 2.45
C GLU A 38 -1.71 -10.79 2.07
N THR A 39 -2.54 -9.76 1.88
CA THR A 39 -3.91 -9.94 1.37
C THR A 39 -3.98 -10.36 -0.10
N MET A 40 -2.83 -10.49 -0.77
CA MET A 40 -2.68 -10.84 -2.19
C MET A 40 -3.63 -10.04 -3.09
N PRO A 41 -3.46 -8.71 -3.16
CA PRO A 41 -4.28 -7.89 -4.03
C PRO A 41 -4.07 -8.27 -5.50
N GLN A 42 -5.13 -8.16 -6.30
CA GLN A 42 -5.07 -8.40 -7.75
C GLN A 42 -4.07 -7.46 -8.47
N GLY A 43 -3.86 -6.27 -7.91
CA GLY A 43 -2.85 -5.35 -8.40
C GLY A 43 -2.53 -4.24 -7.40
N LEU A 44 -1.36 -3.65 -7.58
CA LEU A 44 -0.87 -2.51 -6.82
C LEU A 44 -0.77 -1.29 -7.72
N ILE A 45 -1.40 -0.18 -7.31
CA ILE A 45 -1.21 1.12 -7.94
C ILE A 45 -0.29 1.95 -7.04
N ALA A 46 0.89 2.30 -7.54
CA ALA A 46 1.86 3.12 -6.83
C ALA A 46 1.94 4.51 -7.47
N THR A 47 1.79 5.57 -6.67
CA THR A 47 1.98 6.95 -7.12
C THR A 47 3.38 7.44 -6.74
N HIS A 48 3.84 8.54 -7.33
CA HIS A 48 5.13 9.16 -6.95
C HIS A 48 5.28 9.27 -5.43
N GLY A 49 6.45 8.91 -4.91
CA GLY A 49 6.72 8.86 -3.47
C GLY A 49 8.20 8.62 -3.16
N SER A 50 8.50 8.46 -1.87
CA SER A 50 9.86 8.20 -1.37
C SER A 50 10.23 6.72 -1.43
N GLY A 51 11.41 6.34 -0.91
CA GLY A 51 11.89 4.96 -0.85
C GLY A 51 10.94 3.95 -0.17
N ILE A 52 9.97 4.40 0.63
CA ILE A 52 8.91 3.53 1.19
C ILE A 52 7.99 3.01 0.08
N THR A 53 7.69 3.84 -0.92
CA THR A 53 6.86 3.47 -2.07
C THR A 53 7.61 2.50 -2.99
N ASP A 54 8.91 2.69 -3.19
CA ASP A 54 9.70 1.74 -3.97
C ASP A 54 9.82 0.39 -3.26
N ASN A 55 9.99 0.38 -1.93
CA ASN A 55 10.03 -0.86 -1.15
C ASN A 55 8.73 -1.69 -1.30
N ILE A 56 7.55 -1.07 -1.23
CA ILE A 56 6.29 -1.80 -1.42
C ILE A 56 6.12 -2.31 -2.85
N VAL A 57 6.61 -1.56 -3.86
CA VAL A 57 6.62 -2.00 -5.26
C VAL A 57 7.52 -3.22 -5.44
N ASP A 58 8.72 -3.22 -4.87
CA ASP A 58 9.66 -4.34 -4.99
C ASP A 58 9.13 -5.58 -4.27
N ASN A 59 8.52 -5.42 -3.09
CA ASN A 59 7.87 -6.54 -2.39
C ASN A 59 6.68 -7.10 -3.19
N ALA A 60 5.84 -6.24 -3.78
CA ALA A 60 4.74 -6.68 -4.63
C ALA A 60 5.23 -7.42 -5.89
N ARG A 61 6.36 -6.98 -6.47
CA ARG A 61 6.96 -7.62 -7.66
C ARG A 61 7.46 -9.02 -7.33
N LYS A 62 8.09 -9.20 -6.16
CA LYS A 62 8.52 -10.52 -5.66
C LYS A 62 7.35 -11.48 -5.48
N LEU A 63 6.19 -10.96 -5.07
CA LEU A 63 4.96 -11.73 -4.89
C LEU A 63 4.19 -11.99 -6.19
N GLY A 64 4.68 -11.50 -7.34
CA GLY A 64 4.00 -11.67 -8.64
C GLY A 64 2.73 -10.81 -8.82
N ILE A 65 2.52 -9.81 -7.97
CA ILE A 65 1.37 -8.91 -8.06
C ILE A 65 1.57 -7.95 -9.24
N ARG A 66 0.51 -7.67 -10.00
CA ARG A 66 0.57 -6.71 -11.12
C ARG A 66 0.70 -5.29 -10.59
N ILE A 67 1.66 -4.54 -11.10
CA ILE A 67 1.96 -3.18 -10.60
C ILE A 67 1.73 -2.14 -11.69
N LYS A 68 1.10 -1.03 -11.33
CA LYS A 68 0.98 0.17 -12.17
C LYS A 68 1.53 1.38 -11.42
N LYS A 69 2.60 1.98 -11.95
CA LYS A 69 3.14 3.26 -11.46
C LYS A 69 2.42 4.43 -12.15
N ILE A 70 2.03 5.46 -11.41
CA ILE A 70 1.38 6.67 -11.93
C ILE A 70 2.19 7.91 -11.53
N GLY A 71 2.55 8.75 -12.51
CA GLY A 71 3.30 9.99 -12.30
C GLY A 71 4.82 9.79 -12.15
N ALA A 72 5.39 8.85 -12.90
CA ALA A 72 6.84 8.74 -13.11
C ALA A 72 7.28 9.70 -14.23
#